data_AF-A0A377DWZ1-F1
#
_entry.id   AF-A0A377DWZ1-F1
#
_cell.length_a   1.000
_cell.length_b   1.000
_cell.length_c   1.000
_cell.angle_alpha   90.00
_cell.angle_beta   90.00
_cell.angle_gamma   90.00
#
_symmetry.space_group_name_H-M   'P 1'
#
loop_
_entity.id
_entity.type
_entity.pdbx_description
1 polymer ?
#
loop_
_entity_poly.entity_id
_entity_poly.type
_entity_poly.pdbx_seq_one_letter_code
_entity_poly.pdbx_strand_id
1 'polypeptide(L)'
;MQRRNVHRKWLNEVTHYYLTKEKNNVESVFAVNGFGFAGRGQNTGIAFVSLKDWADRPGEENKVEAITMRANTRFLANQRCDGFRL
;
A
#
# COMPACT_ATOMS: atom_id res chain seq x y z
N MET A 1 11.29 -2.54 25.28
CA MET A 1 11.22 -1.15 24.74
C MET A 1 11.17 -1.18 23.20
N GLN A 2 10.15 -1.80 22.58
CA GLN A 2 10.15 -2.07 21.13
C GLN A 2 8.73 -2.07 20.53
N ARG A 3 8.01 -0.93 20.60
CA ARG A 3 6.65 -0.81 20.03
C ARG A 3 6.34 0.58 19.44
N ARG A 4 7.29 1.24 18.77
CA ARG A 4 7.06 2.57 18.16
C ARG A 4 7.33 2.72 16.66
N ASN A 5 7.81 1.69 15.96
CA ASN A 5 8.25 1.84 14.55
C ASN A 5 7.57 0.93 13.52
N VAL A 6 6.60 0.09 13.93
CA VAL A 6 5.96 -0.89 13.01
C VAL A 6 5.17 -0.20 11.89
N HIS A 7 4.55 0.94 12.16
CA HIS A 7 3.74 1.66 11.19
C HIS A 7 4.59 2.28 10.07
N ARG A 8 5.74 2.89 10.40
CA ARG A 8 6.67 3.44 9.41
C ARG A 8 7.28 2.34 8.54
N LYS A 9 7.55 1.17 9.12
CA LYS A 9 8.02 -0.01 8.37
C LYS A 9 6.98 -0.49 7.36
N TRP A 10 5.71 -0.56 7.76
CA TRP A 10 4.62 -0.99 6.89
C TRP A 10 4.36 -0.01 5.73
N LEU A 11 4.31 1.30 6.01
CA LEU A 11 4.16 2.32 4.95
C LEU A 11 5.31 2.28 3.94
N ASN A 12 6.56 2.08 4.42
CA ASN A 12 7.71 1.92 3.53
C ASN A 12 7.59 0.65 2.67
N GLU A 13 7.09 -0.46 3.21
CA GLU A 13 6.91 -1.71 2.48
C GLU A 13 5.85 -1.59 1.37
N VAL A 14 4.73 -0.93 1.68
CA VAL A 14 3.69 -0.59 0.70
C VAL A 14 4.24 0.31 -0.40
N THR A 15 4.94 1.38 -0.01
CA THR A 15 5.55 2.31 -0.97
C THR A 15 6.58 1.61 -1.85
N HIS A 16 7.43 0.77 -1.26
CA HIS A 16 8.44 0.01 -1.99
C HIS A 16 7.82 -0.98 -2.98
N TYR A 17 6.72 -1.64 -2.61
CA TYR A 17 5.98 -2.51 -3.53
C TYR A 17 5.50 -1.75 -4.77
N TYR A 18 4.85 -0.60 -4.59
CA TYR A 18 4.37 0.20 -5.72
C TYR A 18 5.52 0.74 -6.59
N LEU A 19 6.63 1.16 -5.97
CA LEU A 19 7.79 1.68 -6.70
C LEU A 19 8.59 0.60 -7.44
N THR A 20 8.57 -0.66 -7.00
CA THR A 20 9.36 -1.74 -7.61
C THR A 20 8.53 -2.62 -8.54
N LYS A 21 7.35 -3.07 -8.10
CA LYS A 21 6.51 -4.01 -8.84
C LYS A 21 5.55 -3.32 -9.81
N GLU A 22 5.08 -2.13 -9.45
CA GLU A 22 4.09 -1.39 -10.22
C GLU A 22 4.68 -0.12 -10.86
N LYS A 23 6.02 0.00 -10.99
CA LYS A 23 6.71 1.19 -11.55
C LYS A 23 6.19 1.62 -12.93
N ASN A 24 5.73 0.65 -13.71
CA ASN A 24 5.26 0.89 -15.06
C ASN A 24 3.86 1.52 -15.03
N ASN A 25 3.07 1.22 -14.01
CA ASN A 25 1.68 1.66 -13.84
C ASN A 25 1.54 2.88 -12.90
N VAL A 26 2.44 3.01 -11.93
CA VAL A 26 2.42 4.05 -10.90
C VAL A 26 3.32 5.20 -11.32
N GLU A 27 2.78 6.40 -11.22
CA GLU A 27 3.50 7.65 -11.47
C GLU A 27 4.10 8.21 -10.19
N SER A 28 3.34 8.20 -9.09
CA SER A 28 3.79 8.74 -7.80
C SER A 28 3.02 8.14 -6.63
N VAL A 29 3.67 7.98 -5.48
CA VAL A 29 3.04 7.52 -4.23
C VAL A 29 3.21 8.58 -3.16
N PHE A 30 2.09 9.07 -2.63
CA PHE A 30 2.05 10.07 -1.57
C PHE A 30 1.48 9.46 -0.30
N ALA A 31 2.35 9.05 0.63
CA ALA A 31 1.95 8.46 1.91
C ALA A 31 1.92 9.52 3.02
N VAL A 32 0.73 9.79 3.56
CA VAL A 32 0.54 10.67 4.71
C VAL A 32 0.37 9.81 5.96
N ASN A 33 1.30 9.99 6.88
CA ASN A 33 1.35 9.28 8.15
C ASN A 33 0.62 10.10 9.23
N GLY A 34 -0.33 9.51 9.96
CA GLY A 34 -1.10 10.19 11.00
C GLY A 34 -2.46 10.78 10.57
N PHE A 35 -2.87 10.55 9.32
CA PHE A 35 -4.17 10.96 8.78
C PHE A 35 -4.84 9.77 8.08
N GLY A 36 -6.11 9.52 8.38
CA GLY A 36 -6.94 8.60 7.62
C GLY A 36 -8.40 9.01 7.69
N PHE A 37 -9.25 8.35 6.90
CA PHE A 37 -10.68 8.66 6.82
C PHE A 37 -11.42 8.57 8.16
N ALA A 38 -10.90 7.79 9.12
CA ALA A 38 -11.45 7.66 10.48
C ALA A 38 -10.93 8.71 11.49
N GLY A 39 -10.09 9.67 11.06
CA GLY A 39 -9.52 10.73 11.91
C GLY A 39 -8.00 10.72 11.98
N ARG A 40 -7.45 11.58 12.84
CA ARG A 40 -6.00 11.65 13.12
C ARG A 40 -5.66 10.68 14.25
N GLY A 41 -4.72 9.77 14.01
CA GLY A 41 -4.28 8.80 15.01
C GLY A 41 -2.89 8.29 14.67
N GLN A 42 -2.04 8.09 15.69
CA GLN A 42 -0.64 7.65 15.49
C GLN A 42 -0.49 6.28 14.82
N ASN A 43 -1.59 5.52 14.73
CA ASN A 43 -1.63 4.19 14.11
C ASN A 43 -2.38 4.16 12.78
N THR A 44 -2.72 5.33 12.22
CA THR A 44 -3.47 5.44 10.96
C THR A 44 -2.65 6.22 9.95
N GLY A 45 -2.58 5.72 8.73
CA GLY A 45 -1.96 6.41 7.60
C GLY A 45 -2.74 6.11 6.32
N ILE A 46 -2.70 7.06 5.39
CA ILE A 46 -3.28 6.93 4.06
C ILE A 46 -2.18 7.08 3.02
N ALA A 47 -2.21 6.26 1.98
CA ALA A 47 -1.32 6.39 0.84
C ALA A 47 -2.15 6.64 -0.42
N PHE A 48 -1.87 7.76 -1.08
CA PHE A 48 -2.45 8.10 -2.38
C PHE A 48 -1.48 7.64 -3.46
N VAL A 49 -1.94 6.77 -4.34
CA VAL A 49 -1.17 6.28 -5.47
C VAL A 49 -1.69 6.97 -6.73
N SER A 50 -0.87 7.84 -7.31
CA SER A 50 -1.11 8.42 -8.62
C SER A 50 -0.64 7.44 -9.68
N LEU A 51 -1.54 7.04 -10.56
CA LEU A 51 -1.25 6.16 -11.69
C LEU A 51 -0.98 7.01 -12.92
N LYS A 52 -0.18 6.48 -13.87
CA LYS A 52 0.08 7.13 -15.16
C LYS A 52 -1.19 7.27 -15.99
N ASP A 53 -1.14 7.94 -17.14
CA ASP A 53 -2.31 8.00 -18.04
C ASP A 53 -2.80 6.60 -18.43
N TRP A 54 -4.08 6.47 -18.77
CA TRP A 54 -4.63 5.19 -19.26
C TRP A 54 -4.01 4.78 -20.60
N ALA A 55 -3.56 5.73 -21.43
CA ALA A 55 -2.86 5.46 -22.67
C ALA A 55 -1.53 4.72 -22.45
N ASP A 56 -0.82 5.01 -21.36
CA ASP A 56 0.45 4.39 -21.01
C ASP A 56 0.30 3.03 -20.30
N ARG A 57 -0.95 2.60 -20.06
CA ARG A 57 -1.29 1.38 -19.31
C ARG A 57 -2.21 0.45 -20.11
N PRO A 58 -1.76 -0.11 -21.25
CA PRO A 58 -2.57 -1.02 -22.04
C PRO A 58 -2.80 -2.34 -21.28
N GLY A 59 -4.00 -2.91 -21.42
CA GLY A 59 -4.36 -4.21 -20.81
C GLY A 59 -5.19 -4.08 -19.52
N GLU A 60 -6.11 -5.02 -19.33
CA GLU A 60 -6.98 -5.03 -18.15
C GLU A 60 -6.21 -5.27 -16.85
N GLU A 61 -5.06 -5.94 -16.93
CA GLU A 61 -4.18 -6.14 -15.79
C GLU A 61 -3.53 -4.83 -15.25
N ASN A 62 -3.53 -3.76 -16.04
CA ASN A 62 -2.92 -2.46 -15.67
C ASN A 62 -3.98 -1.42 -15.25
N LYS A 63 -5.25 -1.84 -15.17
CA LYS A 63 -6.34 -1.05 -14.59
C LYS A 63 -6.22 -0.98 -13.06
N VAL A 64 -6.85 0.05 -12.51
CA VAL A 64 -6.83 0.35 -11.06
C VAL A 64 -7.29 -0.84 -10.22
N GLU A 65 -8.35 -1.53 -10.64
CA GLU A 65 -8.89 -2.69 -9.93
C GLU A 65 -7.89 -3.85 -9.87
N ALA A 66 -7.23 -4.17 -10.97
CA ALA A 66 -6.25 -5.26 -11.02
C ALA A 66 -5.03 -4.96 -10.13
N ILE A 67 -4.52 -3.73 -10.17
CA ILE A 67 -3.42 -3.27 -9.31
C ILE A 67 -3.83 -3.34 -7.83
N THR A 68 -5.03 -2.84 -7.50
CA THR A 68 -5.57 -2.84 -6.14
C THR A 68 -5.76 -4.27 -5.63
N MET A 69 -6.28 -5.18 -6.48
CA MET A 69 -6.47 -6.57 -6.13
C MET A 69 -5.13 -7.28 -5.86
N ARG A 70 -4.09 -7.04 -6.67
CA ARG A 70 -2.74 -7.57 -6.42
C ARG A 70 -2.14 -7.06 -5.11
N ALA A 71 -2.26 -5.76 -4.86
CA ALA A 71 -1.78 -5.16 -3.61
C ALA A 71 -2.54 -5.73 -2.40
N ASN A 72 -3.88 -5.81 -2.48
CA ASN A 72 -4.70 -6.40 -1.44
C ASN A 72 -4.33 -7.86 -1.18
N THR A 73 -4.20 -8.70 -2.20
CA THR A 73 -3.77 -10.11 -2.01
C THR A 73 -2.42 -10.20 -1.30
N ARG A 74 -1.44 -9.34 -1.65
CA ARG A 74 -0.12 -9.34 -1.02
C ARG A 74 -0.16 -8.85 0.44
N PHE A 75 -0.86 -7.75 0.71
CA PHE A 75 -0.85 -7.12 2.03
C PHE A 75 -1.90 -7.68 3.00
N LEU A 76 -3.02 -8.22 2.51
CA LEU A 76 -3.97 -9.01 3.32
C LEU A 76 -3.34 -10.33 3.77
N ALA A 77 -2.56 -11.00 2.90
CA ALA A 77 -1.79 -12.18 3.30
C ALA A 77 -0.76 -11.86 4.41
N ASN A 78 -0.20 -10.65 4.41
CA ASN A 78 0.73 -10.18 5.45
C ASN A 78 0.02 -9.70 6.73
N GLN A 79 -1.32 -9.59 6.76
CA GLN A 79 -2.05 -9.05 7.92
C GLN A 79 -2.32 -10.06 9.04
N ARG A 80 -2.15 -11.38 8.84
CA ARG A 80 -2.07 -12.38 9.93
C ARG A 80 -1.99 -13.81 9.38
N CYS A 81 -0.89 -14.48 9.67
CA CYS A 81 -0.90 -15.89 10.09
C CYS A 81 0.04 -16.17 11.29
N ASP A 82 0.55 -15.15 11.99
CA ASP A 82 1.43 -15.32 13.18
C ASP A 82 0.75 -14.85 14.47
N GLY A 83 -0.44 -15.37 14.79
CA GLY A 83 -1.12 -14.90 15.99
C GLY A 83 -2.39 -15.62 16.43
N PHE A 84 -2.41 -16.95 16.37
CA PHE A 84 -3.29 -17.74 17.25
C PHE A 84 -2.68 -19.15 17.40
N ARG A 85 -1.68 -19.26 18.28
CA ARG A 85 -1.23 -20.55 18.81
C ARG A 85 -1.77 -20.62 20.23
N LEU A 86 -2.78 -21.46 20.43
CA LEU A 86 -3.20 -21.95 21.75
C LEU A 86 -2.04 -22.73 22.39
#